data_AF-A0A936WTQ8-F1
#
_entry.id   AF-A0A936WTQ8-F1
#
_cell.length_a   1.000
_cell.length_b   1.000
_cell.length_c   1.000
_cell.angle_alpha   90.00
_cell.angle_beta   90.00
_cell.angle_gamma   90.00
#
_symmetry.space_group_name_H-M   'P 1'
#
loop_
_entity.id
_entity.type
_entity.pdbx_description
1 polymer ?
#
loop_
_entity_poly.entity_id
_entity_poly.type
_entity_poly.pdbx_seq_one_letter_code
_entity_poly.pdbx_strand_id
1 'polypeptide(L)'
;MEVLIEQIAIYGSVILLCGLVIFFYMRSLSKKSAIVVKKVEVAKAEGTFEPVSLHPFIDLNTCIGSAACVAECPEKDILGIIDGKATVIHATNCVGHGACFHACPVEAISLRIGTETRGVELPHVNQNFETNIKGIYIAGELGGMGLIKNSVEQGQQAMDNIMGTRREKREGVLDVVIVGAGPAGISATLEAKKHNLTSVTLEQDSLGGTVFTFPRSKIVMTSPMDLPLHGKAKLYDTSKGELLTLWNTVIKEHGIKINERTKVEAIIPQKDGTFKVSTNTNEEFVSHNVLLAIGRRGSPRKLHVPGEDLPKVAYRLLEPENITGKKVIVVGGGDSGLEYGMMLMDQNEVSICIRDEVFPRCKPKNKELATAANESGKLKLLFKSGVVSIAEDSVLVKVGDETRQMPNDLVYICAGGELPNGFLAKVGIEITKRFGHIVKKHK
;
A
#
# COMPACT_ATOMS: atom_id res chain seq x y z
N MET A 1 -16.38 62.15 37.66
CA MET A 1 -16.79 61.99 36.25
C MET A 1 -15.60 61.63 35.37
N GLU A 2 -14.46 62.32 35.53
CA GLU A 2 -13.20 62.03 34.81
C GLU A 2 -12.71 60.59 35.00
N VAL A 3 -12.67 60.08 36.23
CA VAL A 3 -12.23 58.70 36.53
C VAL A 3 -13.07 57.64 35.80
N LEU A 4 -14.38 57.89 35.61
CA LEU A 4 -15.25 56.96 34.89
C LEU A 4 -14.99 56.99 33.38
N ILE A 5 -14.71 58.17 32.82
CA ILE A 5 -14.39 58.35 31.40
C ILE A 5 -13.04 57.68 31.07
N GLU A 6 -12.03 57.86 31.93
CA GLU A 6 -10.74 57.19 31.78
C GLU A 6 -10.86 55.66 31.84
N GLN A 7 -11.64 55.14 32.80
CA GLN A 7 -11.91 53.70 32.90
C GLN A 7 -12.61 53.16 31.64
N ILE A 8 -13.63 53.86 31.13
CA ILE A 8 -14.34 53.46 29.90
C ILE A 8 -13.39 53.50 28.70
N ALA A 9 -12.52 54.52 28.59
CA ALA A 9 -11.56 54.62 27.50
C ALA A 9 -10.53 53.48 27.54
N ILE A 10 -9.99 53.16 28.72
CA ILE A 10 -9.01 52.08 28.91
C ILE A 10 -9.66 50.72 28.64
N TYR A 11 -10.76 50.37 29.31
CA TYR A 11 -11.44 49.09 29.10
C TYR A 11 -12.00 48.96 27.67
N GLY A 12 -12.53 50.05 27.10
CA GLY A 12 -12.99 50.10 25.72
C GLY A 12 -11.86 49.84 24.71
N SER A 13 -10.68 50.43 24.92
CA SER A 13 -9.52 50.19 24.06
C SER A 13 -9.00 48.74 24.15
N VAL A 14 -9.01 48.15 25.36
CA VAL A 14 -8.63 46.74 25.56
C VAL A 14 -9.64 45.81 24.91
N ILE A 15 -10.95 46.06 25.07
CA ILE A 15 -12.01 45.27 24.43
C ILE A 15 -11.90 45.38 22.90
N LEU A 16 -11.65 46.58 22.36
CA LEU A 16 -11.44 46.79 20.93
C LEU A 16 -10.23 46.00 20.43
N LEU A 17 -9.10 46.04 21.15
CA LEU A 17 -7.90 45.31 20.81
C LEU A 17 -8.14 43.79 20.84
N CYS A 18 -8.74 43.26 21.91
CA CYS A 18 -9.12 41.85 22.01
C CYS A 18 -10.09 41.44 20.90
N GLY A 19 -11.09 42.27 20.61
CA GLY A 19 -12.05 42.06 19.53
C GLY A 19 -11.40 42.02 18.15
N LEU A 20 -10.45 42.92 17.87
CA LEU A 20 -9.68 42.93 16.63
C LEU A 20 -8.82 41.66 16.51
N VAL A 21 -8.12 41.26 17.56
CA VAL A 21 -7.31 40.02 17.57
C VAL A 21 -8.19 38.80 17.30
N ILE A 22 -9.33 38.68 17.99
CA ILE A 22 -10.30 37.59 17.77
C ILE A 22 -10.83 37.63 16.33
N PHE A 23 -11.18 38.81 15.81
CA PHE A 23 -11.67 38.97 14.44
C PHE A 23 -10.65 38.50 13.40
N PHE A 24 -9.39 38.95 13.50
CA PHE A 24 -8.33 38.53 12.59
C PHE A 24 -8.04 37.03 12.71
N TYR A 25 -8.07 36.49 13.94
CA TYR A 25 -7.93 35.07 14.20
C TYR A 25 -9.05 34.24 13.54
N MET A 26 -10.32 34.61 13.77
CA MET A 26 -11.47 33.95 13.14
C MET A 26 -11.46 34.06 11.62
N ARG A 27 -11.09 35.23 11.08
CA ARG A 27 -10.95 35.43 9.62
C ARG A 27 -9.85 34.54 9.04
N SER A 28 -8.72 34.39 9.75
CA SER A 28 -7.63 33.49 9.36
C SER A 28 -8.07 32.02 9.39
N LEU A 29 -8.78 31.59 10.43
CA LEU A 29 -9.35 30.25 10.54
C LEU A 29 -10.36 29.95 9.43
N SER A 30 -11.24 30.91 9.13
CA SER A 30 -12.25 30.77 8.07
C SER A 30 -11.58 30.61 6.70
N LYS A 31 -10.54 31.42 6.43
CA LYS A 31 -9.76 31.28 5.19
C LYS A 31 -9.07 29.92 5.07
N LYS A 32 -8.44 29.44 6.15
CA LYS A 32 -7.78 28.12 6.17
C LYS A 32 -8.80 26.99 5.97
N SER A 33 -9.95 27.07 6.63
CA SER A 33 -11.04 26.09 6.48
C SER A 33 -11.56 26.07 5.05
N ALA A 34 -11.78 27.24 4.42
CA ALA A 34 -12.21 27.33 3.03
C ALA A 34 -11.23 26.66 2.04
N ILE A 35 -9.92 26.77 2.29
CA ILE A 35 -8.91 26.06 1.48
C ILE A 35 -9.09 24.54 1.60
N VAL A 36 -9.28 24.03 2.82
CA VAL A 36 -9.45 22.59 3.05
C VAL A 36 -10.78 22.09 2.46
N VAL A 37 -11.86 22.86 2.57
CA VAL A 37 -13.16 22.56 1.94
C VAL A 37 -12.97 22.39 0.43
N LYS A 38 -12.28 23.32 -0.24
CA LYS A 38 -12.00 23.22 -1.67
C LYS A 38 -11.18 21.96 -2.00
N LYS A 39 -10.18 21.61 -1.17
CA LYS A 39 -9.42 20.36 -1.37
C LYS A 39 -10.31 19.12 -1.24
N VAL A 40 -11.24 19.11 -0.29
CA VAL A 40 -12.22 18.02 -0.11
C VAL A 40 -13.16 17.91 -1.31
N GLU A 41 -13.63 19.03 -1.86
CA GLU A 41 -14.46 19.04 -3.07
C GLU A 41 -13.73 18.45 -4.28
N VAL A 42 -12.48 18.88 -4.49
CA VAL A 42 -11.60 18.30 -5.53
C VAL A 42 -11.40 16.80 -5.28
N ALA A 43 -11.13 16.40 -4.04
CA ALA A 43 -10.93 14.99 -3.70
C ALA A 43 -12.19 14.14 -3.96
N LYS A 44 -13.39 14.69 -3.74
CA LYS A 44 -14.66 14.03 -4.05
C LYS A 44 -14.87 13.90 -5.56
N ALA A 45 -14.63 14.97 -6.32
CA ALA A 45 -14.75 14.95 -7.78
C ALA A 45 -13.76 13.97 -8.43
N GLU A 46 -12.56 13.83 -7.86
CA GLU A 46 -11.52 12.90 -8.33
C GLU A 46 -11.65 11.48 -7.74
N GLY A 47 -12.65 11.23 -6.87
CA GLY A 47 -12.84 9.93 -6.22
C GLY A 47 -11.72 9.53 -5.24
N THR A 48 -10.87 10.48 -4.82
CA THR A 48 -9.78 10.24 -3.85
C THR A 48 -10.21 10.45 -2.40
N PHE A 49 -11.39 11.04 -2.17
CA PHE A 49 -11.98 11.23 -0.85
C PHE A 49 -12.44 9.91 -0.21
N GLU A 50 -13.01 8.99 -0.98
CA GLU A 50 -13.46 7.70 -0.44
C GLU A 50 -12.26 6.74 -0.31
N PRO A 51 -11.98 6.19 0.89
CA PRO A 51 -10.82 5.31 1.10
C PRO A 51 -10.99 3.95 0.45
N VAL A 52 -9.90 3.46 -0.13
CA VAL A 52 -9.79 2.12 -0.73
C VAL A 52 -9.13 1.09 0.20
N SER A 53 -8.56 1.55 1.30
CA SER A 53 -7.78 0.74 2.24
C SER A 53 -7.86 1.34 3.65
N LEU A 54 -6.89 1.01 4.50
CA LEU A 54 -6.76 1.58 5.83
C LEU A 54 -6.69 3.10 5.76
N HIS A 55 -7.54 3.77 6.54
CA HIS A 55 -7.61 5.22 6.61
C HIS A 55 -7.95 5.67 8.04
N PRO A 56 -7.59 6.91 8.42
CA PRO A 56 -8.03 7.49 9.68
C PRO A 56 -9.51 7.86 9.62
N PHE A 57 -10.26 7.42 10.62
CA PHE A 57 -11.59 7.92 10.95
C PHE A 57 -11.48 8.85 12.16
N ILE A 58 -12.05 10.05 12.05
CA ILE A 58 -12.03 11.07 13.11
C ILE A 58 -13.41 11.12 13.76
N ASP A 59 -13.46 10.94 15.08
CA ASP A 59 -14.63 11.25 15.87
C ASP A 59 -14.70 12.76 16.14
N LEU A 60 -15.68 13.42 15.52
CA LEU A 60 -15.87 14.86 15.61
C LEU A 60 -16.32 15.32 17.01
N ASN A 61 -16.93 14.44 17.81
CA ASN A 61 -17.35 14.77 19.17
C ASN A 61 -16.14 14.90 20.09
N THR A 62 -15.16 14.01 19.92
CA THR A 62 -13.94 13.98 20.73
C THR A 62 -12.85 14.92 20.19
N CYS A 63 -12.80 15.17 18.88
CA CYS A 63 -11.75 15.98 18.26
C CYS A 63 -11.72 17.43 18.80
N ILE A 64 -10.57 17.87 19.32
CA ILE A 64 -10.40 19.25 19.81
C ILE A 64 -9.76 20.21 18.80
N GLY A 65 -9.52 19.76 17.56
CA GLY A 65 -8.95 20.63 16.52
C GLY A 65 -7.48 20.98 16.65
N SER A 66 -6.69 20.23 17.43
CA SER A 66 -5.27 20.55 17.70
C SER A 66 -4.37 20.54 16.46
N ALA A 67 -4.84 19.99 15.34
CA ALA A 67 -4.09 19.80 14.09
C ALA A 67 -2.80 18.97 14.19
N ALA A 68 -2.51 18.33 15.33
CA ALA A 68 -1.36 17.45 15.50
C ALA A 68 -1.35 16.30 14.47
N CYS A 69 -2.52 15.71 14.21
CA CYS A 69 -2.67 14.66 13.20
C CYS A 69 -2.36 15.13 11.76
N VAL A 70 -2.59 16.41 11.45
CA VAL A 70 -2.28 17.01 10.15
C VAL A 70 -0.78 17.26 10.03
N ALA A 71 -0.18 17.82 11.08
CA ALA A 71 1.25 18.13 11.12
C ALA A 71 2.13 16.87 11.04
N GLU A 72 1.73 15.80 11.71
CA GLU A 72 2.48 14.53 11.77
C GLU A 72 2.25 13.61 10.57
N CYS A 73 1.43 13.99 9.59
CA CYS A 73 1.19 13.17 8.40
C CYS A 73 2.29 13.41 7.35
N PRO A 74 3.21 12.44 7.11
CA PRO A 74 4.31 12.58 6.15
C PRO A 74 3.83 12.62 4.70
N GLU A 75 2.69 11.98 4.38
CA GLU A 75 2.11 11.99 3.04
C GLU A 75 1.54 13.36 2.66
N LYS A 76 1.25 14.21 3.65
CA LYS A 76 0.60 15.52 3.52
C LYS A 76 -0.78 15.45 2.84
N ASP A 77 -1.64 16.43 3.10
CA ASP A 77 -2.98 16.53 2.50
C ASP A 77 -3.88 15.27 2.62
N ILE A 78 -3.57 14.33 3.53
CA ILE A 78 -4.49 13.25 3.90
C ILE A 78 -5.57 13.77 4.85
N LEU A 79 -5.17 14.69 5.72
CA LEU A 79 -5.99 15.30 6.76
C LEU A 79 -5.94 16.82 6.64
N GLY A 80 -7.01 17.49 7.06
CA GLY A 80 -7.07 18.94 7.19
C GLY A 80 -7.96 19.37 8.34
N ILE A 81 -8.07 20.67 8.57
CA ILE A 81 -8.96 21.26 9.57
C ILE A 81 -10.06 22.05 8.87
N ILE A 82 -11.32 21.75 9.19
CA ILE A 82 -12.51 22.53 8.82
C ILE A 82 -13.22 22.91 10.10
N ASP A 83 -13.48 24.20 10.30
CA ASP A 83 -14.25 24.74 11.42
C ASP A 83 -13.74 24.25 12.80
N GLY A 84 -12.41 24.16 12.93
CA GLY A 84 -11.76 23.71 14.16
C GLY A 84 -11.85 22.21 14.41
N LYS A 85 -12.25 21.39 13.45
CA LYS A 85 -12.27 19.92 13.56
C LYS A 85 -11.43 19.29 12.44
N ALA A 86 -10.78 18.18 12.77
CA ALA A 86 -10.02 17.42 11.78
C ALA A 86 -10.97 16.67 10.83
N THR A 87 -10.61 16.65 9.56
CA THR A 87 -11.33 15.94 8.50
C THR A 87 -10.35 15.22 7.58
N VAL A 88 -10.84 14.22 6.86
CA VAL A 88 -10.09 13.54 5.81
C VAL A 88 -10.23 14.32 4.50
N ILE A 89 -9.16 14.41 3.73
CA ILE A 89 -9.14 15.02 2.39
C ILE A 89 -8.93 13.93 1.34
N HIS A 90 -7.70 13.42 1.19
CA HIS A 90 -7.37 12.36 0.23
C HIS A 90 -7.19 11.00 0.91
N ALA A 91 -8.29 10.41 1.41
CA ALA A 91 -8.25 9.14 2.14
C ALA A 91 -7.57 8.02 1.35
N THR A 92 -7.75 8.00 0.04
CA THR A 92 -7.16 7.02 -0.88
C THR A 92 -5.64 7.06 -0.95
N ASN A 93 -5.04 8.22 -0.64
CA ASN A 93 -3.59 8.41 -0.65
C ASN A 93 -2.95 8.06 0.70
N CYS A 94 -3.77 7.72 1.71
CA CYS A 94 -3.26 7.25 2.99
C CYS A 94 -2.52 5.91 2.80
N VAL A 95 -1.27 5.86 3.28
CA VAL A 95 -0.46 4.63 3.28
C VAL A 95 -0.61 3.82 4.57
N GLY A 96 -1.39 4.30 5.54
CA GLY A 96 -1.70 3.55 6.76
C GLY A 96 -0.57 3.48 7.80
N HIS A 97 0.31 4.49 7.86
CA HIS A 97 1.42 4.55 8.83
C HIS A 97 0.97 4.84 10.26
N GLY A 98 -0.23 5.39 10.46
CA GLY A 98 -0.82 5.60 11.79
C GLY A 98 -0.20 6.72 12.63
N ALA A 99 0.66 7.59 12.07
CA ALA A 99 1.22 8.71 12.85
C ALA A 99 0.10 9.65 13.33
N CYS A 100 -0.93 9.88 12.52
CA CYS A 100 -2.11 10.64 12.92
C CYS A 100 -2.83 10.04 14.14
N PHE A 101 -2.94 8.71 14.21
CA PHE A 101 -3.53 7.99 15.33
C PHE A 101 -2.74 8.22 16.62
N HIS A 102 -1.40 8.14 16.55
CA HIS A 102 -0.52 8.32 17.70
C HIS A 102 -0.35 9.79 18.13
N ALA A 103 -0.46 10.73 17.20
CA ALA A 103 -0.31 12.16 17.46
C ALA A 103 -1.56 12.82 18.07
N CYS A 104 -2.70 12.14 18.05
CA CYS A 104 -3.96 12.73 18.54
C CYS A 104 -3.95 12.79 20.07
N PRO A 105 -3.91 13.99 20.69
CA PRO A 105 -3.78 14.11 22.15
C PRO A 105 -5.06 13.72 22.91
N VAL A 106 -6.19 13.63 22.21
CA VAL A 106 -7.51 13.29 22.75
C VAL A 106 -8.03 11.98 22.17
N GLU A 107 -7.15 11.21 21.51
CA GLU A 107 -7.48 9.86 21.04
C GLU A 107 -8.71 9.75 20.11
N ALA A 108 -9.08 10.86 19.46
CA ALA A 108 -10.25 10.96 18.58
C ALA A 108 -10.12 10.21 17.24
N ILE A 109 -8.99 9.57 16.97
CA ILE A 109 -8.71 8.91 15.70
C ILE A 109 -8.72 7.40 15.89
N SER A 110 -9.44 6.70 15.00
CA SER A 110 -9.35 5.24 14.82
C SER A 110 -8.89 4.93 13.39
N LEU A 111 -8.19 3.81 13.19
CA LEU A 111 -7.84 3.35 11.85
C LEU A 111 -8.86 2.30 11.41
N ARG A 112 -9.50 2.57 10.27
CA ARG A 112 -10.59 1.73 9.74
C ARG A 112 -10.30 1.27 8.32
N ILE A 113 -10.89 0.14 7.94
CA ILE A 113 -10.91 -0.36 6.57
C ILE A 113 -12.36 -0.42 6.07
N GLY A 114 -12.57 0.10 4.86
CA GLY A 114 -13.89 0.26 4.27
C GLY A 114 -14.65 1.44 4.87
N THR A 115 -15.70 1.87 4.18
CA THR A 115 -16.68 2.86 4.64
C THR A 115 -18.05 2.21 4.78
N GLU A 116 -19.06 2.99 5.16
CA GLU A 116 -20.46 2.55 5.16
C GLU A 116 -20.95 2.19 3.73
N THR A 117 -20.46 2.90 2.72
CA THR A 117 -20.80 2.72 1.30
C THR A 117 -19.90 1.73 0.59
N ARG A 118 -18.64 1.59 1.02
CA ARG A 118 -17.60 0.81 0.36
C ARG A 118 -17.00 -0.23 1.26
N GLY A 119 -17.42 -1.47 1.04
CA GLY A 119 -16.83 -2.62 1.72
C GLY A 119 -15.50 -3.06 1.10
N VAL A 120 -14.60 -3.58 1.92
CA VAL A 120 -13.33 -4.18 1.50
C VAL A 120 -13.34 -5.66 1.86
N GLU A 121 -13.00 -6.50 0.90
CA GLU A 121 -12.87 -7.94 1.12
C GLU A 121 -11.59 -8.23 1.88
N LEU A 122 -11.74 -8.85 3.05
CA LEU A 122 -10.65 -9.24 3.93
C LEU A 122 -10.87 -10.67 4.42
N PRO A 123 -9.82 -11.49 4.51
CA PRO A 123 -9.91 -12.74 5.24
C PRO A 123 -10.20 -12.46 6.72
N HIS A 124 -10.93 -13.37 7.37
CA HIS A 124 -11.07 -13.34 8.83
C HIS A 124 -9.72 -13.65 9.47
N VAL A 125 -9.23 -12.74 10.32
CA VAL A 125 -7.98 -12.91 11.08
C VAL A 125 -8.23 -12.40 12.50
N ASN A 126 -7.92 -13.22 13.51
CA ASN A 126 -8.05 -12.83 14.91
C ASN A 126 -6.83 -12.01 15.40
N GLN A 127 -6.82 -11.61 16.68
CA GLN A 127 -5.72 -10.81 17.26
C GLN A 127 -4.37 -11.54 17.26
N ASN A 128 -4.38 -12.87 17.14
CA ASN A 128 -3.19 -13.73 17.11
C ASN A 128 -2.75 -14.04 15.67
N PHE A 129 -3.27 -13.31 14.67
CA PHE A 129 -3.00 -13.51 13.24
C PHE A 129 -3.52 -14.83 12.67
N GLU A 130 -4.34 -15.58 13.42
CA GLU A 130 -4.90 -16.86 12.99
C GLU A 130 -6.23 -16.66 12.25
N THR A 131 -6.45 -17.47 11.21
CA THR A 131 -7.67 -17.45 10.40
C THR A 131 -8.84 -18.19 11.07
N ASN A 132 -9.95 -18.37 10.36
CA ASN A 132 -11.01 -19.29 10.77
C ASN A 132 -10.55 -20.76 10.79
N ILE A 133 -9.42 -21.09 10.16
CA ILE A 133 -8.83 -22.42 10.17
C ILE A 133 -7.68 -22.44 11.17
N LYS A 134 -7.83 -23.22 12.24
CA LYS A 134 -6.82 -23.38 13.29
C LYS A 134 -5.50 -23.88 12.71
N GLY A 135 -4.40 -23.18 12.98
CA GLY A 135 -3.06 -23.47 12.45
C GLY A 135 -2.73 -22.77 11.13
N ILE A 136 -3.67 -22.04 10.53
CA ILE A 136 -3.40 -21.17 9.37
C ILE A 136 -3.41 -19.71 9.82
N TYR A 137 -2.32 -19.01 9.56
CA TYR A 137 -2.07 -17.62 9.95
C TYR A 137 -1.92 -16.73 8.71
N ILE A 138 -2.22 -15.44 8.84
CA ILE A 138 -2.07 -14.44 7.79
C ILE A 138 -1.32 -13.23 8.34
N ALA A 139 -0.29 -12.77 7.62
CA ALA A 139 0.45 -11.55 7.97
C ALA A 139 0.74 -10.66 6.74
N GLY A 140 1.03 -9.37 7.00
CA GLY A 140 1.39 -8.39 5.99
C GLY A 140 0.19 -7.69 5.37
N GLU A 141 0.30 -7.31 4.08
CA GLU A 141 -0.71 -6.51 3.39
C GLU A 141 -2.11 -7.18 3.39
N LEU A 142 -2.19 -8.51 3.46
CA LEU A 142 -3.47 -9.22 3.58
C LEU A 142 -4.25 -8.81 4.83
N GLY A 143 -3.57 -8.60 5.97
CA GLY A 143 -4.16 -8.11 7.22
C GLY A 143 -4.56 -6.62 7.19
N GLY A 144 -4.33 -5.92 6.07
CA GLY A 144 -4.84 -4.57 5.85
C GLY A 144 -3.85 -3.44 6.16
N MET A 145 -2.59 -3.74 6.46
CA MET A 145 -1.54 -2.74 6.66
C MET A 145 -0.40 -2.94 5.65
N GLY A 146 -0.38 -2.16 4.56
CA GLY A 146 0.51 -2.36 3.42
C GLY A 146 1.93 -1.79 3.53
N LEU A 147 2.35 -1.29 4.70
CA LEU A 147 3.70 -0.75 4.89
C LEU A 147 4.71 -1.86 5.18
N ILE A 148 5.95 -1.69 4.69
CA ILE A 148 7.05 -2.62 4.92
C ILE A 148 7.28 -2.83 6.42
N LYS A 149 7.36 -1.75 7.21
CA LYS A 149 7.49 -1.81 8.67
C LYS A 149 6.37 -2.66 9.31
N ASN A 150 5.12 -2.32 9.01
CA ASN A 150 3.98 -3.04 9.58
C ASN A 150 3.98 -4.51 9.14
N SER A 151 4.39 -4.80 7.91
CA SER A 151 4.51 -6.17 7.41
C SER A 151 5.57 -6.96 8.18
N VAL A 152 6.73 -6.36 8.44
CA VAL A 152 7.81 -6.95 9.24
C VAL A 152 7.34 -7.20 10.68
N GLU A 153 6.72 -6.21 11.33
CA GLU A 153 6.17 -6.36 12.69
C GLU A 153 5.10 -7.45 12.78
N GLN A 154 4.20 -7.53 11.80
CA GLN A 154 3.17 -8.59 11.78
C GLN A 154 3.77 -9.98 11.53
N GLY A 155 4.81 -10.08 10.70
CA GLY A 155 5.52 -11.34 10.48
C GLY A 155 6.11 -11.90 11.79
N GLN A 156 6.67 -11.02 12.62
CA GLN A 156 7.14 -11.36 13.97
C GLN A 156 6.00 -11.80 14.87
N GLN A 157 4.97 -10.96 15.01
CA GLN A 157 3.85 -11.22 15.91
C GLN A 157 3.10 -12.52 15.54
N ALA A 158 2.91 -12.80 14.25
CA ALA A 158 2.32 -14.06 13.80
C ALA A 158 3.19 -15.26 14.18
N MET A 159 4.52 -15.15 14.04
CA MET A 159 5.44 -16.23 14.40
C MET A 159 5.52 -16.46 15.92
N ASP A 160 5.46 -15.41 16.73
CA ASP A 160 5.39 -15.53 18.19
C ASP A 160 4.09 -16.25 18.63
N ASN A 161 2.97 -15.96 17.98
CA ASN A 161 1.70 -16.66 18.23
C ASN A 161 1.76 -18.14 17.80
N ILE A 162 2.42 -18.46 16.67
CA ILE A 162 2.68 -19.83 16.25
C ILE A 162 3.53 -20.57 17.29
N MET A 163 4.57 -19.91 17.82
CA MET A 163 5.42 -20.49 18.86
C MET A 163 4.65 -20.76 20.16
N GLY A 164 3.71 -19.89 20.55
CA GLY A 164 2.81 -20.11 21.68
C GLY A 164 1.89 -21.32 21.55
N THR A 165 1.71 -21.85 20.33
CA THR A 165 0.89 -23.05 20.04
C THR A 165 1.72 -24.24 19.57
N ARG A 166 3.04 -24.21 19.81
CA ARG A 166 3.98 -25.24 19.38
C ARG A 166 3.55 -26.63 19.83
N ARG A 167 3.61 -27.57 18.89
CA ARG A 167 3.35 -29.00 19.13
C ARG A 167 4.66 -29.78 19.28
N GLU A 168 4.54 -31.01 19.77
CA GLU A 168 5.69 -31.92 19.84
C GLU A 168 6.26 -32.17 18.44
N LYS A 169 7.59 -32.22 18.34
CA LYS A 169 8.27 -32.49 17.06
C LYS A 169 7.89 -33.88 16.56
N ARG A 170 7.55 -33.96 15.27
CA ARG A 170 7.33 -35.22 14.54
C ARG A 170 8.30 -35.29 13.37
N GLU A 171 8.81 -36.48 13.11
CA GLU A 171 9.70 -36.71 11.97
C GLU A 171 8.96 -36.43 10.66
N GLY A 172 9.60 -35.70 9.75
CA GLY A 172 9.00 -35.31 8.47
C GLY A 172 7.92 -34.22 8.54
N VAL A 173 7.61 -33.68 9.72
CA VAL A 173 6.62 -32.60 9.90
C VAL A 173 7.32 -31.32 10.37
N LEU A 174 7.13 -30.24 9.63
CA LEU A 174 7.65 -28.92 9.96
C LEU A 174 6.76 -28.24 11.03
N ASP A 175 7.38 -27.39 11.86
CA ASP A 175 6.62 -26.52 12.77
C ASP A 175 5.77 -25.52 11.97
N VAL A 176 6.31 -24.96 10.88
CA VAL A 176 5.62 -23.97 10.03
C VAL A 176 6.10 -23.97 8.58
N VAL A 177 5.17 -23.86 7.64
CA VAL A 177 5.45 -23.48 6.24
C VAL A 177 5.08 -22.01 6.05
N ILE A 178 6.00 -21.21 5.54
CA ILE A 178 5.82 -19.78 5.29
C ILE A 178 5.63 -19.57 3.78
N VAL A 179 4.51 -18.99 3.38
CA VAL A 179 4.15 -18.78 1.97
C VAL A 179 4.32 -17.31 1.62
N GLY A 180 5.30 -17.00 0.78
CA GLY A 180 5.71 -15.66 0.36
C GLY A 180 6.98 -15.20 1.09
N ALA A 181 7.93 -14.64 0.35
CA ALA A 181 9.17 -14.03 0.84
C ALA A 181 9.19 -12.52 0.62
N GLY A 182 8.03 -11.86 0.77
CA GLY A 182 7.95 -10.40 0.96
C GLY A 182 8.39 -9.98 2.38
N PRO A 183 8.24 -8.69 2.75
CA PRO A 183 8.69 -8.19 4.06
C PRO A 183 8.16 -8.99 5.27
N ALA A 184 6.87 -9.35 5.26
CA ALA A 184 6.28 -10.16 6.33
C ALA A 184 6.85 -11.58 6.39
N GLY A 185 7.01 -12.23 5.23
CA GLY A 185 7.54 -13.59 5.13
C GLY A 185 9.01 -13.68 5.48
N ILE A 186 9.83 -12.72 5.05
CA ILE A 186 11.23 -12.61 5.44
C ILE A 186 11.33 -12.45 6.96
N SER A 187 10.56 -11.52 7.53
CA SER A 187 10.57 -11.31 8.98
C SER A 187 10.13 -12.55 9.75
N ALA A 188 9.08 -13.24 9.30
CA ALA A 188 8.63 -14.48 9.91
C ALA A 188 9.68 -15.60 9.79
N THR A 189 10.39 -15.68 8.67
CA THR A 189 11.47 -16.66 8.45
C THR A 189 12.61 -16.44 9.46
N LEU A 190 13.00 -15.18 9.66
CA LEU A 190 14.03 -14.80 10.61
C LEU A 190 13.58 -15.06 12.06
N GLU A 191 12.32 -14.75 12.41
CA GLU A 191 11.78 -15.03 13.74
C GLU A 191 11.65 -16.55 14.00
N ALA A 192 11.25 -17.34 13.00
CA ALA A 192 11.22 -18.80 13.11
C ALA A 192 12.61 -19.38 13.37
N LYS A 193 13.63 -18.84 12.70
CA LYS A 193 15.03 -19.21 12.93
C LYS A 193 15.51 -18.84 14.33
N LYS A 194 15.19 -17.63 14.80
CA LYS A 194 15.50 -17.16 16.17
C LYS A 194 14.92 -18.07 17.25
N HIS A 195 13.72 -18.62 17.02
CA HIS A 195 13.05 -19.57 17.92
C HIS A 195 13.41 -21.04 17.68
N ASN A 196 14.35 -21.34 16.77
CA ASN A 196 14.75 -22.70 16.39
C ASN A 196 13.58 -23.60 15.93
N LEU A 197 12.63 -23.00 15.20
CA LEU A 197 11.53 -23.73 14.57
C LEU A 197 12.00 -24.39 13.26
N THR A 198 11.53 -25.62 13.03
CA THR A 198 11.66 -26.28 11.73
C THR A 198 10.71 -25.63 10.74
N SER A 199 11.25 -24.96 9.72
CA SER A 199 10.44 -24.18 8.79
C SER A 199 11.00 -24.19 7.38
N VAL A 200 10.12 -23.92 6.42
CA VAL A 200 10.47 -23.68 5.02
C VAL A 200 9.73 -22.44 4.53
N THR A 201 10.41 -21.62 3.72
CA THR A 201 9.83 -20.43 3.11
C THR A 201 9.75 -20.64 1.60
N LEU A 202 8.54 -20.53 1.06
CA LEU A 202 8.23 -20.78 -0.34
C LEU A 202 7.85 -19.46 -1.02
N GLU A 203 8.56 -19.06 -2.05
CA GLU A 203 8.31 -17.83 -2.82
C GLU A 203 8.07 -18.17 -4.29
N GLN A 204 6.97 -17.69 -4.85
CA GLN A 204 6.59 -17.99 -6.24
C GLN A 204 7.54 -17.37 -7.26
N ASP A 205 8.25 -16.30 -6.90
CA ASP A 205 9.15 -15.56 -7.76
C ASP A 205 10.53 -15.44 -7.10
N SER A 206 10.94 -14.24 -6.68
CA SER A 206 12.21 -13.99 -6.00
C SER A 206 12.04 -13.28 -4.65
N LEU A 207 13.06 -13.39 -3.81
CA LEU A 207 13.14 -12.76 -2.49
C LEU A 207 12.81 -11.26 -2.55
N GLY A 208 11.97 -10.82 -1.61
CA GLY A 208 11.51 -9.43 -1.48
C GLY A 208 10.08 -9.21 -1.98
N GLY A 209 9.49 -10.18 -2.67
CA GLY A 209 8.11 -10.12 -3.16
C GLY A 209 7.86 -8.85 -3.97
N THR A 210 6.83 -8.06 -3.62
CA THR A 210 6.51 -6.80 -4.31
C THR A 210 7.71 -5.84 -4.41
N VAL A 211 8.58 -5.78 -3.40
CA VAL A 211 9.76 -4.89 -3.43
C VAL A 211 10.72 -5.28 -4.54
N PHE A 212 10.90 -6.58 -4.79
CA PHE A 212 11.72 -7.07 -5.89
C PHE A 212 11.23 -6.61 -7.27
N THR A 213 9.93 -6.36 -7.42
CA THR A 213 9.31 -5.97 -8.70
C THR A 213 9.41 -4.48 -9.02
N PHE A 214 9.87 -3.66 -8.06
CA PHE A 214 10.02 -2.23 -8.28
C PHE A 214 11.17 -1.89 -9.26
N PRO A 215 11.12 -0.73 -9.93
CA PRO A 215 12.27 -0.21 -10.67
C PRO A 215 13.49 -0.09 -9.76
N ARG A 216 14.69 -0.31 -10.32
CA ARG A 216 15.96 -0.32 -9.59
C ARG A 216 16.20 0.96 -8.77
N SER A 217 15.89 2.11 -9.35
CA SER A 217 16.04 3.44 -8.75
C SER A 217 14.90 3.83 -7.82
N LYS A 218 13.88 2.97 -7.62
CA LYS A 218 12.72 3.33 -6.79
C LYS A 218 13.13 3.48 -5.33
N ILE A 219 12.78 4.63 -4.77
CA ILE A 219 12.86 4.90 -3.33
C ILE A 219 11.64 4.27 -2.66
N VAL A 220 11.88 3.39 -1.69
CA VAL A 220 10.84 2.53 -1.09
C VAL A 220 10.38 3.00 0.28
N MET A 221 10.98 4.05 0.85
CA MET A 221 10.57 4.70 2.10
C MET A 221 10.26 3.70 3.22
N THR A 222 11.31 3.23 3.90
CA THR A 222 11.15 2.36 5.06
C THR A 222 11.37 3.19 6.31
N SER A 223 10.32 3.43 7.10
CA SER A 223 10.47 3.85 8.50
C SER A 223 11.40 2.87 9.23
N PRO A 224 12.14 3.30 10.28
CA PRO A 224 12.90 2.39 11.12
C PRO A 224 12.03 1.23 11.62
N MET A 225 12.60 0.04 11.58
CA MET A 225 11.94 -1.21 11.98
C MET A 225 12.92 -2.09 12.74
N ASP A 226 12.39 -2.99 13.55
CA ASP A 226 13.20 -4.05 14.19
C ASP A 226 13.10 -5.31 13.32
N LEU A 227 14.24 -5.77 12.81
CA LEU A 227 14.33 -6.95 11.97
C LEU A 227 14.92 -8.11 12.79
N PRO A 228 14.24 -9.26 12.89
CA PRO A 228 14.75 -10.37 13.69
C PRO A 228 16.14 -10.82 13.23
N LEU A 229 16.98 -11.22 14.18
CA LEU A 229 18.38 -11.62 13.96
C LEU A 229 19.31 -10.52 13.42
N HIS A 230 18.82 -9.29 13.23
CA HIS A 230 19.62 -8.13 12.82
C HIS A 230 19.53 -6.96 13.82
N GLY A 231 18.34 -6.75 14.41
CA GLY A 231 18.04 -5.62 15.28
C GLY A 231 17.46 -4.42 14.53
N LYS A 232 17.63 -3.22 15.11
CA LYS A 232 17.04 -1.98 14.58
C LYS A 232 17.68 -1.57 13.24
N ALA A 233 16.93 -1.77 12.16
CA ALA A 233 17.26 -1.25 10.83
C ALA A 233 16.85 0.24 10.74
N LYS A 234 17.83 1.14 10.80
CA LYS A 234 17.64 2.61 10.69
C LYS A 234 17.70 3.06 9.24
N LEU A 235 16.81 2.51 8.43
CA LEU A 235 16.65 2.91 7.05
C LEU A 235 15.75 4.15 6.99
N TYR A 236 16.11 5.12 6.14
CA TYR A 236 15.33 6.31 5.81
C TYR A 236 15.51 6.53 4.32
N ASP A 237 14.43 6.82 3.59
CA ASP A 237 14.46 7.12 2.15
C ASP A 237 15.28 6.12 1.31
N THR A 238 15.22 4.85 1.71
CA THR A 238 16.07 3.79 1.18
C THR A 238 15.65 3.36 -0.22
N SER A 239 16.62 3.01 -1.05
CA SER A 239 16.39 2.43 -2.37
C SER A 239 15.93 0.97 -2.29
N LYS A 240 15.26 0.49 -3.33
CA LYS A 240 14.99 -0.96 -3.50
C LYS A 240 16.26 -1.81 -3.30
N GLY A 241 17.37 -1.40 -3.92
CA GLY A 241 18.62 -2.16 -3.92
C GLY A 241 19.20 -2.34 -2.52
N GLU A 242 19.25 -1.27 -1.72
CA GLU A 242 19.74 -1.31 -0.35
C GLU A 242 18.87 -2.21 0.55
N LEU A 243 17.54 -2.13 0.41
CA LEU A 243 16.63 -2.95 1.19
C LEU A 243 16.75 -4.45 0.85
N LEU A 244 16.85 -4.79 -0.44
CA LEU A 244 17.11 -6.18 -0.86
C LEU A 244 18.49 -6.67 -0.40
N THR A 245 19.50 -5.80 -0.41
CA THR A 245 20.85 -6.13 0.08
C THR A 245 20.79 -6.46 1.56
N LEU A 246 20.11 -5.64 2.37
CA LEU A 246 19.91 -5.91 3.79
C LEU A 246 19.28 -7.29 4.02
N TRP A 247 18.16 -7.60 3.36
CA TRP A 247 17.50 -8.90 3.55
C TRP A 247 18.37 -10.08 3.12
N ASN A 248 19.05 -9.98 1.98
CA ASN A 248 19.96 -11.02 1.51
C ASN A 248 21.11 -11.25 2.48
N THR A 249 21.72 -10.18 3.00
CA THR A 249 22.81 -10.26 3.98
C THR A 249 22.36 -11.01 5.23
N VAL A 250 21.24 -10.60 5.83
CA VAL A 250 20.75 -11.21 7.08
C VAL A 250 20.36 -12.67 6.87
N ILE A 251 19.71 -13.02 5.75
CA ILE A 251 19.35 -14.40 5.41
C ILE A 251 20.61 -15.27 5.24
N LYS A 252 21.62 -14.75 4.53
CA LYS A 252 22.87 -15.47 4.27
C LYS A 252 23.70 -15.67 5.53
N GLU A 253 23.83 -14.64 6.36
CA GLU A 253 24.56 -14.69 7.65
C GLU A 253 24.01 -15.78 8.58
N HIS A 254 22.70 -16.04 8.52
CA HIS A 254 22.03 -17.04 9.35
C HIS A 254 21.85 -18.41 8.67
N GLY A 255 22.42 -18.60 7.47
CA GLY A 255 22.34 -19.85 6.72
C GLY A 255 20.91 -20.27 6.38
N ILE A 256 20.02 -19.30 6.17
CA ILE A 256 18.62 -19.53 5.83
C ILE A 256 18.50 -19.75 4.32
N LYS A 257 17.77 -20.79 3.92
CA LYS A 257 17.42 -21.05 2.53
C LYS A 257 15.96 -20.68 2.30
N ILE A 258 15.70 -19.89 1.26
CA ILE A 258 14.36 -19.61 0.74
C ILE A 258 14.21 -20.36 -0.58
N ASN A 259 13.09 -21.07 -0.74
CA ASN A 259 12.76 -21.76 -1.99
C ASN A 259 12.05 -20.77 -2.92
N GLU A 260 12.84 -20.07 -3.74
CA GLU A 260 12.35 -19.22 -4.82
C GLU A 260 11.74 -20.04 -5.97
N ARG A 261 10.98 -19.39 -6.86
CA ARG A 261 10.27 -20.02 -8.00
C ARG A 261 9.37 -21.20 -7.61
N THR A 262 8.91 -21.22 -6.35
CA THR A 262 8.13 -22.28 -5.73
C THR A 262 6.78 -21.71 -5.30
N LYS A 263 5.82 -21.75 -6.22
CA LYS A 263 4.45 -21.29 -6.00
C LYS A 263 3.65 -22.37 -5.27
N VAL A 264 3.03 -22.00 -4.15
CA VAL A 264 2.07 -22.87 -3.46
C VAL A 264 0.76 -22.90 -4.24
N GLU A 265 0.28 -24.10 -4.56
CA GLU A 265 -0.92 -24.32 -5.35
C GLU A 265 -2.11 -24.74 -4.50
N ALA A 266 -1.88 -25.58 -3.49
CA ALA A 266 -2.91 -25.99 -2.54
C ALA A 266 -2.36 -26.25 -1.14
N ILE A 267 -3.20 -25.98 -0.14
CA ILE A 267 -2.98 -26.28 1.28
C ILE A 267 -4.15 -27.16 1.71
N ILE A 268 -3.86 -28.41 2.07
CA ILE A 268 -4.87 -29.45 2.33
C ILE A 268 -4.78 -29.89 3.79
N PRO A 269 -5.80 -29.66 4.63
CA PRO A 269 -5.82 -30.13 6.01
C PRO A 269 -5.83 -31.66 6.07
N GLN A 270 -5.07 -32.23 7.00
CA GLN A 270 -4.93 -33.67 7.22
C GLN A 270 -5.70 -34.10 8.49
N LYS A 271 -6.03 -35.39 8.59
CA LYS A 271 -6.78 -35.95 9.73
C LYS A 271 -6.03 -35.87 11.06
N ASP A 272 -4.70 -35.83 11.03
CA ASP A 272 -3.85 -35.75 12.20
C ASP A 272 -3.62 -34.30 12.69
N GLY A 273 -4.33 -33.34 12.09
CA GLY A 273 -4.25 -31.92 12.41
C GLY A 273 -3.02 -31.21 11.85
N THR A 274 -2.34 -31.79 10.85
CA THR A 274 -1.30 -31.15 10.03
C THR A 274 -1.87 -30.62 8.70
N PHE A 275 -1.04 -29.92 7.93
CA PHE A 275 -1.35 -29.44 6.59
C PHE A 275 -0.37 -30.04 5.59
N LYS A 276 -0.89 -30.47 4.45
CA LYS A 276 -0.11 -30.80 3.27
C LYS A 276 -0.09 -29.60 2.32
N VAL A 277 1.08 -29.06 2.04
CA VAL A 277 1.31 -27.93 1.14
C VAL A 277 1.93 -28.45 -0.15
N SER A 278 1.24 -28.22 -1.27
CA SER A 278 1.68 -28.63 -2.62
C SER A 278 2.12 -27.42 -3.44
N THR A 279 3.08 -27.65 -4.33
CA THR A 279 3.74 -26.58 -5.10
C THR A 279 3.79 -26.90 -6.59
N ASN A 280 4.01 -25.88 -7.41
CA ASN A 280 4.16 -26.01 -8.87
C ASN A 280 5.38 -26.85 -9.30
N THR A 281 6.31 -27.14 -8.38
CA THR A 281 7.48 -27.99 -8.63
C THR A 281 7.21 -29.47 -8.33
N ASN A 282 5.98 -29.81 -7.93
CA ASN A 282 5.56 -31.12 -7.40
C ASN A 282 6.21 -31.49 -6.06
N GLU A 283 6.91 -30.56 -5.40
CA GLU A 283 7.34 -30.76 -4.02
C GLU A 283 6.14 -30.63 -3.07
N GLU A 284 6.08 -31.54 -2.08
CA GLU A 284 5.07 -31.51 -1.01
C GLU A 284 5.76 -31.31 0.34
N PHE A 285 5.15 -30.47 1.18
CA PHE A 285 5.60 -30.21 2.55
C PHE A 285 4.47 -30.54 3.53
N VAL A 286 4.82 -31.13 4.67
CA VAL A 286 3.87 -31.38 5.76
C VAL A 286 4.24 -30.49 6.94
N SER A 287 3.27 -29.77 7.51
CA SER A 287 3.51 -28.88 8.65
C SER A 287 2.36 -28.81 9.65
N HIS A 288 2.68 -28.45 10.89
CA HIS A 288 1.67 -28.15 11.91
C HIS A 288 0.94 -26.84 11.64
N ASN A 289 1.66 -25.85 11.10
CA ASN A 289 1.11 -24.53 10.83
C ASN A 289 1.48 -24.05 9.43
N VAL A 290 0.68 -23.13 8.89
CA VAL A 290 0.98 -22.42 7.65
C VAL A 290 0.82 -20.92 7.90
N LEU A 291 1.83 -20.13 7.55
CA LEU A 291 1.77 -18.68 7.57
C LEU A 291 1.69 -18.14 6.14
N LEU A 292 0.57 -17.50 5.82
CA LEU A 292 0.35 -16.85 4.54
C LEU A 292 0.82 -15.38 4.60
N ALA A 293 1.94 -15.10 3.93
CA ALA A 293 2.56 -13.79 3.78
C ALA A 293 2.58 -13.32 2.31
N ILE A 294 1.55 -13.68 1.55
CA ILE A 294 1.48 -13.54 0.07
C ILE A 294 1.10 -12.13 -0.44
N GLY A 295 0.81 -11.18 0.46
CA GLY A 295 0.42 -9.81 0.11
C GLY A 295 -0.87 -9.70 -0.71
N ARG A 296 -1.15 -8.53 -1.31
CA ARG A 296 -2.33 -8.32 -2.19
C ARG A 296 -2.01 -8.08 -3.65
N ARG A 297 -0.72 -7.90 -3.98
CA ARG A 297 -0.27 -7.43 -5.30
C ARG A 297 0.56 -8.47 -6.06
N GLY A 298 0.52 -9.74 -5.64
CA GLY A 298 1.40 -10.78 -6.15
C GLY A 298 1.24 -11.05 -7.66
N SER A 299 0.00 -11.04 -8.16
CA SER A 299 -0.30 -11.35 -9.56
C SER A 299 -0.80 -10.10 -10.29
N PRO A 300 -0.16 -9.66 -11.38
CA PRO A 300 -0.63 -8.50 -12.14
C PRO A 300 -1.96 -8.83 -12.81
N ARG A 301 -2.86 -7.84 -12.86
CA ARG A 301 -4.14 -7.96 -13.56
C ARG A 301 -3.89 -7.97 -15.07
N LYS A 302 -4.40 -9.00 -15.73
CA LYS A 302 -4.39 -9.13 -17.20
C LYS A 302 -5.44 -8.22 -17.84
N LEU A 303 -5.15 -7.72 -19.04
CA LEU A 303 -6.05 -6.94 -19.87
C LEU A 303 -7.03 -7.83 -20.65
N HIS A 304 -6.65 -9.08 -20.90
CA HIS A 304 -7.37 -10.06 -21.71
C HIS A 304 -7.63 -9.57 -23.14
N VAL A 305 -6.60 -8.95 -23.74
CA VAL A 305 -6.64 -8.45 -25.13
C VAL A 305 -5.78 -9.32 -26.05
N PRO A 306 -6.12 -9.44 -27.35
CA PRO A 306 -5.28 -10.14 -28.30
C PRO A 306 -3.86 -9.56 -28.35
N GLY A 307 -2.85 -10.45 -28.30
CA GLY A 307 -1.43 -10.09 -28.33
C GLY A 307 -0.82 -9.67 -26.99
N GLU A 308 -1.56 -9.78 -25.88
CA GLU A 308 -1.04 -9.49 -24.53
C GLU A 308 0.15 -10.40 -24.12
N ASP A 309 0.25 -11.60 -24.69
CA ASP A 309 1.33 -12.55 -24.39
C ASP A 309 2.58 -12.38 -25.27
N LEU A 310 2.63 -11.34 -26.12
CA LEU A 310 3.80 -11.04 -26.94
C LEU A 310 5.01 -10.65 -26.08
N PRO A 311 6.26 -10.99 -26.49
CA PRO A 311 7.47 -10.70 -25.70
C PRO A 311 7.70 -9.21 -25.39
N LYS A 312 7.12 -8.30 -26.18
CA LYS A 312 7.18 -6.85 -25.98
C LYS A 312 6.29 -6.32 -24.85
N VAL A 313 5.43 -7.17 -24.28
CA VAL A 313 4.48 -6.83 -23.22
C VAL A 313 5.04 -7.25 -21.87
N ALA A 314 5.14 -6.30 -20.95
CA ALA A 314 5.64 -6.52 -19.60
C ALA A 314 4.71 -5.89 -18.55
N TYR A 315 4.67 -6.48 -17.35
CA TYR A 315 3.90 -5.95 -16.22
C TYR A 315 4.78 -5.24 -15.20
N ARG A 316 6.09 -5.23 -15.43
CA ARG A 316 7.11 -4.73 -14.50
C ARG A 316 8.20 -4.03 -15.29
N LEU A 317 8.54 -2.83 -14.86
CA LEU A 317 9.69 -2.06 -15.31
C LEU A 317 10.78 -2.21 -14.25
N LEU A 318 11.85 -2.95 -14.58
CA LEU A 318 12.94 -3.22 -13.64
C LEU A 318 14.12 -2.25 -13.83
N GLU A 319 14.53 -2.07 -15.09
CA GLU A 319 15.73 -1.31 -15.47
C GLU A 319 15.39 -0.29 -16.58
N PRO A 320 14.67 0.80 -16.25
CA PRO A 320 14.35 1.86 -17.22
C PRO A 320 15.59 2.45 -17.90
N GLU A 321 16.72 2.50 -17.21
CA GLU A 321 18.00 3.02 -17.72
C GLU A 321 18.53 2.26 -18.95
N ASN A 322 18.11 1.02 -19.15
CA ASN A 322 18.52 0.18 -20.28
C ASN A 322 17.59 0.33 -21.51
N ILE A 323 16.54 1.15 -21.40
CA ILE A 323 15.53 1.32 -22.45
C ILE A 323 15.70 2.71 -23.07
N THR A 324 16.20 2.74 -24.31
CA THR A 324 16.53 3.99 -25.01
C THR A 324 16.05 3.95 -26.46
N GLY A 325 15.58 5.09 -26.96
CA GLY A 325 15.12 5.26 -28.34
C GLY A 325 13.90 4.43 -28.72
N LYS A 326 13.06 4.05 -27.75
CA LYS A 326 11.87 3.21 -27.97
C LYS A 326 10.57 4.01 -27.98
N LYS A 327 9.56 3.49 -28.67
CA LYS A 327 8.16 3.90 -28.57
C LYS A 327 7.45 3.03 -27.55
N VAL A 328 7.14 3.60 -26.39
CA VAL A 328 6.62 2.85 -25.24
C VAL A 328 5.17 3.24 -24.95
N ILE A 329 4.32 2.23 -24.83
CA ILE A 329 2.94 2.38 -24.36
C ILE A 329 2.89 1.92 -22.90
N VAL A 330 2.45 2.81 -22.01
CA VAL A 330 2.16 2.46 -20.61
C VAL A 330 0.64 2.42 -20.43
N VAL A 331 0.10 1.32 -19.92
CA VAL A 331 -1.35 1.15 -19.70
C VAL A 331 -1.67 1.30 -18.21
N GLY A 332 -2.36 2.37 -17.84
CA GLY A 332 -2.80 2.64 -16.48
C GLY A 332 -2.37 4.03 -15.99
N GLY A 333 -3.30 4.78 -15.40
CA GLY A 333 -3.08 6.13 -14.89
C GLY A 333 -2.79 6.24 -13.38
N GLY A 334 -2.60 5.11 -12.68
CA GLY A 334 -2.25 5.13 -11.26
C GLY A 334 -0.77 5.42 -11.04
N ASP A 335 -0.34 5.52 -9.78
CA ASP A 335 1.05 5.86 -9.42
C ASP A 335 2.11 5.08 -10.21
N SER A 336 1.96 3.75 -10.32
CA SER A 336 2.92 2.91 -11.05
C SER A 336 3.03 3.28 -12.53
N GLY A 337 1.90 3.57 -13.19
CA GLY A 337 1.90 3.93 -14.61
C GLY A 337 2.51 5.32 -14.85
N LEU A 338 2.18 6.28 -13.97
CA LEU A 338 2.79 7.62 -14.05
C LEU A 338 4.29 7.59 -13.77
N GLU A 339 4.71 6.87 -12.73
CA GLU A 339 6.14 6.68 -12.42
C GLU A 339 6.89 6.02 -13.57
N TYR A 340 6.34 4.95 -14.17
CA TYR A 340 6.97 4.28 -15.32
C TYR A 340 7.10 5.24 -16.51
N GLY A 341 6.05 6.00 -16.80
CA GLY A 341 6.09 6.98 -17.88
C GLY A 341 7.16 8.04 -17.65
N MET A 342 7.22 8.61 -16.44
CA MET A 342 8.23 9.61 -16.07
C MET A 342 9.66 9.05 -16.06
N MET A 343 9.87 7.79 -15.69
CA MET A 343 11.19 7.16 -15.71
C MET A 343 11.70 6.89 -17.14
N LEU A 344 10.80 6.80 -18.12
CA LEU A 344 11.14 6.46 -19.50
C LEU A 344 11.18 7.68 -20.44
N MET A 345 10.48 8.78 -20.10
CA MET A 345 10.21 9.90 -21.01
C MET A 345 11.44 10.64 -21.56
N ASP A 346 12.54 10.71 -20.81
CA ASP A 346 13.71 11.51 -21.24
C ASP A 346 14.52 10.83 -22.37
N GLN A 347 14.37 9.51 -22.56
CA GLN A 347 15.13 8.73 -23.55
C GLN A 347 14.24 8.02 -24.57
N ASN A 348 12.91 8.17 -24.49
CA ASN A 348 11.93 7.39 -25.25
C ASN A 348 10.71 8.23 -25.63
N GLU A 349 9.97 7.80 -26.66
CA GLU A 349 8.65 8.34 -26.96
C GLU A 349 7.61 7.57 -26.14
N VAL A 350 7.01 8.22 -25.14
CA VAL A 350 6.13 7.55 -24.17
C VAL A 350 4.69 8.05 -24.27
N SER A 351 3.74 7.12 -24.42
CA SER A 351 2.31 7.39 -24.28
C SER A 351 1.71 6.60 -23.13
N ILE A 352 0.98 7.27 -22.24
CA ILE A 352 0.26 6.66 -21.12
C ILE A 352 -1.24 6.59 -21.44
N CYS A 353 -1.78 5.38 -21.54
CA CYS A 353 -3.20 5.14 -21.73
C CYS A 353 -3.92 5.14 -20.38
N ILE A 354 -4.83 6.10 -20.20
CA ILE A 354 -5.65 6.29 -19.00
C ILE A 354 -7.11 6.07 -19.36
N ARG A 355 -7.72 5.04 -18.79
CA ARG A 355 -9.10 4.65 -19.08
C ARG A 355 -10.11 5.71 -18.67
N ASP A 356 -9.86 6.36 -17.54
CA ASP A 356 -10.77 7.33 -16.94
C ASP A 356 -10.58 8.74 -17.56
N GLU A 357 -11.54 9.63 -17.31
CA GLU A 357 -11.47 11.03 -17.79
C GLU A 357 -10.49 11.88 -16.96
N VAL A 358 -10.22 11.42 -15.75
CA VAL A 358 -9.30 12.01 -14.79
C VAL A 358 -8.25 10.98 -14.40
N PHE A 359 -7.14 11.43 -13.81
CA PHE A 359 -6.19 10.49 -13.25
C PHE A 359 -6.88 9.62 -12.18
N PRO A 360 -6.83 8.29 -12.31
CA PRO A 360 -7.22 7.42 -11.21
C PRO A 360 -6.19 7.55 -10.08
N ARG A 361 -6.44 6.87 -8.95
CA ARG A 361 -5.58 6.85 -7.75
C ARG A 361 -4.07 7.05 -8.03
N CYS A 362 -3.60 8.25 -7.78
CA CYS A 362 -2.18 8.61 -7.80
C CYS A 362 -1.88 9.71 -6.78
N LYS A 363 -0.63 9.78 -6.36
CA LYS A 363 -0.13 10.84 -5.48
C LYS A 363 -0.18 12.19 -6.24
N PRO A 364 -0.59 13.28 -5.57
CA PRO A 364 -0.70 14.60 -6.21
C PRO A 364 0.59 15.03 -6.91
N LYS A 365 1.74 14.78 -6.28
CA LYS A 365 3.06 15.05 -6.87
C LYS A 365 3.28 14.34 -8.21
N ASN A 366 2.91 13.06 -8.31
CA ASN A 366 3.08 12.29 -9.54
C ASN A 366 2.16 12.80 -10.65
N LYS A 367 0.92 13.17 -10.29
CA LYS A 367 -0.05 13.80 -11.19
C LYS A 367 0.45 15.13 -11.74
N GLU A 368 0.93 16.02 -10.87
CA GLU A 368 1.47 17.33 -11.25
C GLU A 368 2.66 17.19 -12.20
N LEU A 369 3.62 16.31 -11.87
CA LEU A 369 4.79 16.05 -12.72
C LEU A 369 4.40 15.45 -14.07
N ALA A 370 3.50 14.47 -14.10
CA ALA A 370 3.04 13.87 -15.36
C ALA A 370 2.27 14.87 -16.23
N THR A 371 1.48 15.76 -15.62
CA THR A 371 0.74 16.81 -16.35
C THR A 371 1.70 17.83 -16.95
N ALA A 372 2.68 18.31 -16.18
CA ALA A 372 3.70 19.23 -16.68
C ALA A 372 4.58 18.59 -17.79
N ALA A 373 4.89 17.31 -17.67
CA ALA A 373 5.60 16.56 -18.70
C ALA A 373 4.77 16.40 -19.99
N ASN A 374 3.45 16.29 -19.87
CA ASN A 374 2.54 16.28 -21.02
C ASN A 374 2.46 17.65 -21.71
N GLU A 375 2.33 18.72 -20.93
CA GLU A 375 2.26 20.10 -21.45
C GLU A 375 3.57 20.52 -22.14
N SER A 376 4.72 20.05 -21.64
CA SER A 376 6.03 20.27 -22.27
C SER A 376 6.34 19.32 -23.44
N GLY A 377 5.44 18.37 -23.75
CA GLY A 377 5.60 17.42 -24.85
C GLY A 377 6.60 16.28 -24.60
N LYS A 378 7.08 16.10 -23.36
CA LYS A 378 8.02 15.02 -22.99
C LYS A 378 7.36 13.65 -22.93
N LEU A 379 6.07 13.59 -22.58
CA LEU A 379 5.26 12.38 -22.62
C LEU A 379 3.87 12.72 -23.13
N LYS A 380 3.10 11.70 -23.53
CA LYS A 380 1.71 11.89 -23.97
C LYS A 380 0.73 11.20 -23.02
N LEU A 381 -0.21 11.95 -22.46
CA LEU A 381 -1.32 11.41 -21.70
C LEU A 381 -2.54 11.23 -22.61
N LEU A 382 -3.06 10.01 -22.67
CA LEU A 382 -4.25 9.65 -23.44
C LEU A 382 -5.38 9.34 -22.46
N PHE A 383 -6.25 10.30 -22.18
CA PHE A 383 -7.45 10.07 -21.36
C PHE A 383 -8.56 9.39 -22.16
N LYS A 384 -9.52 8.78 -21.44
CA LYS A 384 -10.59 7.97 -22.04
C LYS A 384 -10.05 6.92 -23.02
N SER A 385 -8.91 6.32 -22.69
CA SER A 385 -8.22 5.41 -23.60
C SER A 385 -7.98 4.02 -23.04
N GLY A 386 -8.02 3.03 -23.94
CA GLY A 386 -7.80 1.63 -23.62
C GLY A 386 -7.19 0.88 -24.80
N VAL A 387 -6.26 -0.02 -24.50
CA VAL A 387 -5.70 -0.94 -25.51
C VAL A 387 -6.77 -1.97 -25.89
N VAL A 388 -6.95 -2.15 -27.20
CA VAL A 388 -7.91 -3.11 -27.79
C VAL A 388 -7.19 -4.38 -28.23
N SER A 389 -6.02 -4.24 -28.84
CA SER A 389 -5.15 -5.35 -29.25
C SER A 389 -3.71 -4.88 -29.40
N ILE A 390 -2.77 -5.82 -29.31
CA ILE A 390 -1.34 -5.59 -29.44
C ILE A 390 -0.82 -6.46 -30.60
N ALA A 391 -0.09 -5.85 -31.53
CA ALA A 391 0.61 -6.52 -32.61
C ALA A 391 2.13 -6.35 -32.44
N GLU A 392 2.91 -7.02 -33.29
CA GLU A 392 4.38 -7.05 -33.22
C GLU A 392 5.01 -5.65 -33.28
N ASP A 393 4.47 -4.74 -34.09
CA ASP A 393 5.02 -3.40 -34.35
C ASP A 393 4.07 -2.25 -33.96
N SER A 394 2.87 -2.57 -33.48
CA SER A 394 1.83 -1.57 -33.22
C SER A 394 0.85 -1.99 -32.13
N VAL A 395 0.18 -1.01 -31.52
CA VAL A 395 -0.98 -1.20 -30.67
C VAL A 395 -2.22 -0.58 -31.29
N LEU A 396 -3.36 -1.21 -31.09
CA LEU A 396 -4.65 -0.61 -31.37
C LEU A 396 -5.20 -0.02 -30.07
N VAL A 397 -5.39 1.30 -30.03
CA VAL A 397 -5.88 2.01 -28.85
C VAL A 397 -7.18 2.70 -29.19
N LYS A 398 -8.21 2.46 -28.38
CA LYS A 398 -9.43 3.25 -28.41
C LYS A 398 -9.21 4.50 -27.56
N VAL A 399 -9.47 5.70 -28.10
CA VAL A 399 -9.39 7.00 -27.42
C VAL A 399 -10.73 7.72 -27.61
N GLY A 400 -11.53 7.81 -26.56
CA GLY A 400 -12.93 8.21 -26.70
C GLY A 400 -13.69 7.21 -27.58
N ASP A 401 -14.31 7.69 -28.66
CA ASP A 401 -15.03 6.85 -29.62
C ASP A 401 -14.18 6.42 -30.82
N GLU A 402 -12.99 7.00 -30.97
CA GLU A 402 -12.10 6.69 -32.08
C GLU A 402 -11.14 5.55 -31.73
N THR A 403 -10.85 4.71 -32.72
CA THR A 403 -9.81 3.69 -32.60
C THR A 403 -8.64 4.07 -33.49
N ARG A 404 -7.44 4.10 -32.92
CA ARG A 404 -6.23 4.54 -33.60
C ARG A 404 -5.15 3.48 -33.45
N GLN A 405 -4.47 3.17 -34.54
CA GLN A 405 -3.28 2.32 -34.51
C GLN A 405 -2.05 3.19 -34.24
N MET A 406 -1.23 2.78 -33.30
CA MET A 406 -0.02 3.51 -32.89
C MET A 406 1.19 2.58 -33.01
N PRO A 407 2.24 2.95 -33.76
CA PRO A 407 3.50 2.20 -33.78
C PRO A 407 4.10 2.14 -32.38
N ASN A 408 4.57 0.98 -31.94
CA ASN A 408 5.23 0.85 -30.65
C ASN A 408 6.24 -0.30 -30.61
N ASP A 409 7.23 -0.17 -29.73
CA ASP A 409 8.25 -1.19 -29.48
C ASP A 409 7.95 -1.98 -28.21
N LEU A 410 7.44 -1.32 -27.17
CA LEU A 410 7.21 -1.93 -25.84
C LEU A 410 5.84 -1.55 -25.28
N VAL A 411 5.26 -2.43 -24.46
CA VAL A 411 4.03 -2.19 -23.71
C VAL A 411 4.25 -2.53 -22.24
N TYR A 412 4.02 -1.58 -21.34
CA TYR A 412 3.99 -1.81 -19.90
C TYR A 412 2.57 -1.75 -19.36
N ILE A 413 2.08 -2.84 -18.76
CA ILE A 413 0.73 -2.93 -18.21
C ILE A 413 0.78 -2.68 -16.70
N CYS A 414 0.19 -1.56 -16.28
CA CYS A 414 0.04 -1.11 -14.90
C CYS A 414 -1.45 -1.08 -14.48
N ALA A 415 -2.18 -2.17 -14.73
CA ALA A 415 -3.63 -2.29 -14.47
C ALA A 415 -3.99 -2.68 -13.02
N GLY A 416 -3.01 -2.73 -12.12
CA GLY A 416 -3.16 -3.21 -10.74
C GLY A 416 -2.90 -4.70 -10.58
N GLY A 417 -3.18 -5.25 -9.40
CA GLY A 417 -3.02 -6.66 -9.08
C GLY A 417 -4.34 -7.36 -8.81
N GLU A 418 -4.34 -8.68 -8.94
CA GLU A 418 -5.43 -9.55 -8.51
C GLU A 418 -5.28 -9.87 -7.02
N LEU A 419 -6.39 -9.76 -6.28
CA LEU A 419 -6.44 -10.20 -4.90
C LEU A 419 -6.39 -11.74 -4.87
N PRO A 420 -5.68 -12.36 -3.91
CA PRO A 420 -5.57 -13.82 -3.83
C PRO A 420 -6.85 -14.49 -3.29
N ASN A 421 -8.02 -13.88 -3.48
CA ASN A 421 -9.30 -14.34 -2.93
C ASN A 421 -9.64 -15.76 -3.39
N GLY A 422 -9.41 -16.07 -4.66
CA GLY A 422 -9.63 -17.41 -5.20
C GLY A 422 -8.74 -18.47 -4.55
N PHE A 423 -7.48 -18.12 -4.23
CA PHE A 423 -6.57 -19.01 -3.52
C PHE A 423 -7.02 -19.21 -2.07
N LEU A 424 -7.32 -18.12 -1.34
CA LEU A 424 -7.78 -18.18 0.05
C LEU A 424 -9.09 -18.97 0.18
N ALA A 425 -10.04 -18.78 -0.74
CA ALA A 425 -11.28 -19.53 -0.78
C ALA A 425 -11.07 -21.03 -1.02
N LYS A 426 -10.13 -21.43 -1.90
CA LYS A 426 -9.76 -22.84 -2.12
C LYS A 426 -9.18 -23.51 -0.87
N VAL A 427 -8.47 -22.74 -0.03
CA VAL A 427 -7.95 -23.22 1.27
C VAL A 427 -9.09 -23.35 2.30
N GLY A 428 -10.24 -22.72 2.08
CA GLY A 428 -11.37 -22.67 3.01
C GLY A 428 -11.35 -21.47 3.96
N ILE A 429 -10.51 -20.47 3.68
CA ILE A 429 -10.43 -19.25 4.49
C ILE A 429 -11.63 -18.37 4.15
N GLU A 430 -12.38 -17.98 5.19
CA GLU A 430 -13.55 -17.11 5.04
C GLU A 430 -13.13 -15.68 4.70
N ILE A 431 -13.65 -15.18 3.58
CA ILE A 431 -13.48 -13.79 3.16
C ILE A 431 -14.78 -13.06 3.40
N THR A 432 -14.69 -11.97 4.17
CA THR A 432 -15.85 -11.15 4.50
C THR A 432 -15.66 -9.75 3.95
N LYS A 433 -16.73 -9.17 3.40
CA LYS A 433 -16.75 -7.78 2.98
C LYS A 433 -16.99 -6.91 4.22
N ARG A 434 -15.98 -6.16 4.63
CA ARG A 434 -15.98 -5.33 5.84
C ARG A 434 -16.29 -3.88 5.50
N PHE A 435 -17.26 -3.29 6.20
CA PHE A 435 -17.69 -1.89 6.06
C PHE A 435 -17.32 -1.14 7.34
N GLY A 436 -16.52 -0.08 7.24
CA GLY A 436 -16.12 0.74 8.39
C GLY A 436 -15.40 -0.03 9.52
N HIS A 437 -14.76 -1.17 9.23
CA HIS A 437 -14.21 -2.04 10.26
C HIS A 437 -13.01 -1.42 10.96
N ILE A 438 -13.05 -1.38 12.29
CA ILE A 438 -11.99 -0.80 13.12
C ILE A 438 -10.83 -1.80 13.24
N VAL A 439 -9.69 -1.43 12.67
CA VAL A 439 -8.43 -2.19 12.77
C VAL A 439 -7.65 -1.77 14.01
N LYS A 440 -7.63 -0.46 14.31
CA LYS A 440 -6.95 0.09 15.48
C LYS A 440 -7.78 1.20 16.09
N LYS A 441 -7.96 1.16 17.41
CA LYS A 441 -8.55 2.24 18.21
C LYS A 441 -7.76 2.39 19.51
N HIS A 442 -7.85 3.57 20.12
CA HIS A 442 -7.39 3.77 21.48
C HIS A 442 -8.30 3.01 22.46
N LYS A 443 -7.80 2.76 23.67
CA LYS A 443 -8.43 1.84 24.63
C LYS A 443 -9.60 2.47 25.35
#